data_AF-A0A8S9QPS7-F1
#
_entry.id   AF-A0A8S9QPS7-F1
#
_cell.length_a   1.000
_cell.length_b   1.000
_cell.length_c   1.000
_cell.angle_alpha   90.00
_cell.angle_beta   90.00
_cell.angle_gamma   90.00
#
_symmetry.space_group_name_H-M   'P 1'
#
loop_
_entity.id
_entity.type
_entity.pdbx_description
1 polymer ?
#
loop_
_entity_poly.entity_id
_entity_poly.type
_entity_poly.pdbx_seq_one_letter_code
_entity_poly.pdbx_strand_id
1 'polypeptide(L)'
;MGFKVWANKIRHENVFWNLVVASYIKKSIELGFRQQLEKEGEEEQEQQPWTELCRFSGHKIYPGRGIRFIRSDSQVFLFINSKCKHYFHNKLKPSKLAWTTMYRKQHKKDAAQEAVKKRRRATKKPYSRSIVGATLEVIQKKRAEKPEVRDAAREAALRDIKERIKKTKDEKKAKKAEFASKQQKIQAKIPKAAAKGGPKLGGGGGKR
;
A
#
# COMPACT_ATOMS: atom_id res chain seq x y z
N MET A 1 -3.97 33.74 -50.64
CA MET A 1 -3.61 32.55 -49.82
C MET A 1 -3.59 32.83 -48.29
N GLY A 2 -4.34 33.79 -47.75
CA GLY A 2 -4.22 34.21 -46.33
C GLY A 2 -5.21 33.59 -45.34
N PHE A 3 -6.39 33.15 -45.78
CA PHE A 3 -7.48 32.79 -44.86
C PHE A 3 -7.32 31.39 -44.23
N LYS A 4 -6.74 30.43 -44.97
CA LYS A 4 -6.48 29.06 -44.48
C LYS A 4 -5.38 29.00 -43.42
N VAL A 5 -4.38 29.90 -43.49
CA VAL A 5 -3.28 29.97 -42.50
C VAL A 5 -3.76 30.58 -41.18
N TRP A 6 -4.62 31.61 -41.26
CA TRP A 6 -5.20 32.27 -40.08
C TRP A 6 -6.17 31.35 -39.31
N ALA A 7 -7.06 30.64 -40.03
CA ALA A 7 -7.97 29.67 -39.42
C ALA A 7 -7.26 28.48 -38.76
N ASN A 8 -6.09 28.08 -39.26
CA ASN A 8 -5.30 26.99 -38.68
C ASN A 8 -4.56 27.44 -37.40
N LYS A 9 -4.17 28.72 -37.31
CA LYS A 9 -3.54 29.30 -36.11
C LYS A 9 -4.52 29.43 -34.93
N ILE A 10 -5.75 29.89 -35.19
CA ILE A 10 -6.83 29.94 -34.19
C ILE A 10 -7.21 28.55 -33.69
N ARG A 11 -7.22 27.55 -34.59
CA ARG A 11 -7.49 26.15 -34.22
C ARG A 11 -6.38 25.56 -33.34
N HIS A 12 -5.13 25.93 -33.57
CA HIS A 12 -3.99 25.50 -32.77
C HIS A 12 -3.93 26.17 -31.38
N GLU A 13 -4.28 27.45 -31.30
CA GLU A 13 -4.36 28.20 -30.04
C GLU A 13 -5.53 27.71 -29.17
N ASN A 14 -6.70 27.42 -29.76
CA ASN A 14 -7.84 26.85 -29.03
C ASN A 14 -7.58 25.42 -28.52
N VAL A 15 -6.82 24.60 -29.24
CA VAL A 15 -6.43 23.26 -28.76
C VAL A 15 -5.43 23.38 -27.60
N PHE A 16 -4.51 24.33 -27.65
CA PHE A 16 -3.56 24.58 -26.57
C PHE A 16 -4.26 25.06 -25.29
N TRP A 17 -5.15 26.04 -25.38
CA TRP A 17 -5.92 26.54 -24.23
C TRP A 17 -6.87 25.47 -23.66
N ASN A 18 -7.54 24.66 -24.50
CA ASN A 18 -8.36 23.56 -24.01
C ASN A 18 -7.54 22.46 -23.30
N LEU A 19 -6.31 22.17 -23.75
CA LEU A 19 -5.44 21.20 -23.07
C LEU A 19 -4.93 21.73 -21.73
N VAL A 20 -4.62 23.03 -21.63
CA VAL A 20 -4.22 23.68 -20.38
C VAL A 20 -5.39 23.70 -19.39
N VAL A 21 -6.59 24.08 -19.84
CA VAL A 21 -7.80 24.09 -19.02
C VAL A 21 -8.20 22.67 -18.60
N ALA A 22 -8.14 21.68 -19.49
CA ALA A 22 -8.41 20.27 -19.15
C ALA A 22 -7.39 19.68 -18.16
N SER A 23 -6.12 20.07 -18.27
CA SER A 23 -5.07 19.70 -17.31
C SER A 23 -5.32 20.32 -15.94
N TYR A 24 -5.72 21.60 -15.89
CA TYR A 24 -6.04 22.29 -14.65
C TYR A 24 -7.28 21.71 -13.97
N ILE A 25 -8.34 21.43 -14.73
CA ILE A 25 -9.57 20.77 -14.22
C ILE A 25 -9.25 19.37 -13.70
N LYS A 26 -8.44 18.59 -14.44
CA LYS A 26 -8.04 17.24 -14.01
C LYS A 26 -7.19 17.26 -12.74
N LYS A 27 -6.28 18.24 -12.62
CA LYS A 27 -5.45 18.44 -11.43
C LYS A 27 -6.27 18.92 -10.23
N SER A 28 -7.26 19.80 -10.42
CA SER A 28 -8.19 20.20 -9.36
C SER A 28 -9.09 19.06 -8.89
N ILE A 29 -9.60 18.22 -9.80
CA ILE A 29 -10.41 17.04 -9.43
C ILE A 29 -9.55 16.01 -8.69
N GLU A 30 -8.31 15.78 -9.13
CA GLU A 30 -7.38 14.83 -8.49
C GLU A 30 -6.93 15.32 -7.11
N LEU A 31 -6.67 16.63 -6.94
CA LEU A 31 -6.38 17.24 -5.65
C LEU A 31 -7.59 17.24 -4.71
N GLY A 32 -8.79 17.51 -5.23
CA GLY A 32 -10.03 17.45 -4.45
C GLY A 32 -10.34 16.03 -3.97
N PHE A 33 -10.16 15.02 -4.82
CA PHE A 33 -10.34 13.61 -4.44
C PHE A 33 -9.28 13.13 -3.45
N ARG A 34 -8.05 13.63 -3.56
CA ARG A 34 -6.97 13.37 -2.60
C ARG A 34 -7.25 13.99 -1.23
N GLN A 35 -7.73 15.23 -1.20
CA GLN A 35 -8.16 15.90 0.04
C GLN A 35 -9.35 15.20 0.70
N GLN A 36 -10.29 14.67 -0.10
CA GLN A 36 -11.43 13.91 0.41
C GLN A 36 -11.00 12.59 1.08
N LEU A 37 -10.06 11.86 0.44
CA LEU A 37 -9.50 10.62 0.99
C LEU A 37 -8.65 10.84 2.24
N GLU A 38 -7.96 11.98 2.33
CA GLU A 38 -7.21 12.37 3.53
C GLU A 38 -8.16 12.69 4.69
N LYS A 39 -9.28 13.38 4.44
CA LYS A 39 -10.32 13.65 5.45
C LYS A 39 -11.05 12.40 5.95
N GLU A 40 -11.39 11.47 5.06
CA GLU A 40 -12.02 10.19 5.46
C GLU A 40 -11.08 9.30 6.32
N GLY A 41 -9.76 9.46 6.17
CA GLY A 41 -8.77 8.76 6.98
C GLY A 41 -8.52 9.36 8.38
N GLU A 42 -8.87 10.63 8.58
CA GLU A 42 -8.77 11.33 9.87
C GLU A 42 -10.02 11.13 10.73
N GLU A 43 -11.21 11.08 10.12
CA GLU A 43 -12.49 10.91 10.83
C GLU A 43 -12.64 9.51 11.48
N GLU A 44 -12.02 8.47 10.90
CA GLU A 44 -11.93 7.13 11.54
C GLU A 44 -10.98 7.09 12.76
N GLN A 45 -10.14 8.11 12.96
CA GLN A 45 -9.22 8.19 14.10
C GLN A 45 -9.81 8.90 15.32
N GLU A 46 -10.87 9.69 15.17
CA GLU A 46 -11.35 10.59 16.23
C GLU A 46 -12.36 9.97 17.21
N GLN A 47 -12.82 8.74 16.98
CA GLN A 47 -13.67 8.01 17.95
C GLN A 47 -12.96 6.80 18.56
N GLN A 48 -11.86 7.03 19.26
CA GLN A 48 -11.40 6.07 20.27
C GLN A 48 -11.76 6.66 21.65
N PRO A 49 -12.70 6.06 22.41
CA PRO A 49 -12.91 6.46 23.80
C PRO A 49 -11.57 6.36 24.56
N TRP A 50 -11.38 7.19 25.59
CA TRP A 50 -10.16 7.22 26.42
C TRP A 50 -10.03 5.92 27.23
N THR A 51 -9.69 4.83 26.56
CA THR A 51 -9.49 3.51 27.15
C THR A 51 -8.01 3.26 27.30
N GLU A 52 -7.56 3.15 28.54
CA GLU A 52 -6.21 2.74 28.87
C GLU A 52 -6.03 1.25 28.58
N LEU A 53 -4.79 0.77 28.43
CA LEU A 53 -4.52 -0.65 28.22
C LEU A 53 -3.86 -1.27 29.44
N CYS A 54 -4.35 -2.45 29.86
CA CYS A 54 -3.69 -3.20 30.92
C CYS A 54 -2.33 -3.72 30.45
N ARG A 55 -1.27 -3.35 31.16
CA ARG A 55 0.12 -3.73 30.81
C ARG A 55 0.36 -5.24 30.88
N PHE A 56 -0.31 -5.94 31.81
CA PHE A 56 -0.15 -7.38 31.99
C PHE A 56 -1.00 -8.21 31.02
N SER A 57 -2.32 -7.93 31.00
CA SER A 57 -3.26 -8.79 30.28
C SER A 57 -3.52 -8.33 28.84
N GLY A 58 -3.28 -7.05 28.51
CA GLY A 58 -3.57 -6.46 27.20
C GLY A 58 -5.04 -6.04 26.98
N HIS A 59 -5.89 -6.15 28.00
CA HIS A 59 -7.30 -5.75 27.91
C HIS A 59 -7.49 -4.23 28.05
N LYS A 60 -8.51 -3.69 27.40
CA LYS A 60 -8.92 -2.28 27.55
C LYS A 60 -9.48 -2.03 28.94
N ILE A 61 -9.06 -0.92 29.54
CA ILE A 61 -9.48 -0.39 30.83
C ILE A 61 -10.29 0.87 30.56
N TYR A 62 -11.54 0.87 30.98
CA TYR A 62 -12.41 2.04 30.93
C TYR A 62 -12.15 2.95 32.15
N PRO A 63 -12.46 4.25 32.05
CA PRO A 63 -12.35 5.17 33.19
C PRO A 63 -13.10 4.64 34.42
N GLY A 64 -12.58 4.94 35.61
CA GLY A 64 -13.13 4.45 36.87
C GLY A 64 -12.85 2.96 37.15
N ARG A 65 -12.10 2.27 36.29
CA ARG A 65 -11.70 0.88 36.49
C ARG A 65 -10.19 0.71 36.57
N GLY A 66 -9.78 -0.31 37.31
CA GLY A 66 -8.39 -0.77 37.36
C GLY A 66 -7.62 -0.21 38.55
N ILE A 67 -6.33 -0.53 38.57
CA ILE A 67 -5.39 -0.18 39.63
C ILE A 67 -4.11 0.31 38.96
N ARG A 68 -3.62 1.48 39.39
CA ARG A 68 -2.34 2.03 38.97
C ARG A 68 -1.27 1.67 40.01
N PHE A 69 -0.24 0.96 39.58
CA PHE A 69 0.92 0.64 40.42
C PHE A 69 2.13 1.40 39.87
N ILE A 70 2.82 2.13 40.74
CA ILE A 70 4.05 2.85 40.40
C ILE A 70 5.20 2.08 41.04
N ARG A 71 6.14 1.65 40.21
CA ARG A 71 7.36 0.98 40.67
C ARG A 71 8.41 2.03 41.03
N SER A 72 9.41 1.66 41.83
CA SER A 72 10.48 2.55 42.30
C SER A 72 11.27 3.24 41.18
N ASP A 73 11.32 2.65 39.99
CA ASP A 73 11.91 3.23 38.78
C ASP A 73 10.97 4.21 38.06
N SER A 74 9.93 4.70 38.74
CA SER A 74 8.89 5.59 38.21
C SER A 74 8.06 5.00 37.06
N GLN A 75 8.16 3.69 36.80
CA GLN A 75 7.34 3.05 35.79
C GLN A 75 5.90 2.86 36.29
N VAL A 76 4.95 3.34 35.48
CA VAL A 76 3.52 3.23 35.74
C VAL A 76 2.96 1.97 35.09
N PHE A 77 2.42 1.08 35.91
CA PHE A 77 1.74 -0.14 35.49
C PHE A 77 0.24 -0.01 35.72
N LEU A 78 -0.54 -0.16 34.64
CA LEU A 78 -2.00 -0.16 34.70
C LEU A 78 -2.51 -1.61 34.68
N PHE A 79 -3.31 -1.95 35.69
CA PHE A 79 -3.92 -3.28 35.84
C PHE A 79 -5.45 -3.16 35.81
N ILE A 80 -6.13 -4.09 35.13
CA ILE A 80 -7.60 -4.11 35.07
C ILE A 80 -8.25 -4.67 36.34
N ASN A 81 -7.59 -5.61 37.00
CA ASN A 81 -8.08 -6.34 38.17
C ASN A 81 -6.94 -6.66 39.15
N SER A 82 -7.32 -7.03 40.38
CA SER A 82 -6.39 -7.50 41.41
C SER A 82 -5.60 -8.75 40.98
N LYS A 83 -6.21 -9.63 40.18
CA LYS A 83 -5.54 -10.81 39.59
C LYS A 83 -4.29 -10.44 38.79
N CYS A 84 -4.35 -9.42 37.93
CA CYS A 84 -3.20 -8.94 37.17
C CYS A 84 -2.12 -8.37 38.09
N LYS A 85 -2.52 -7.60 39.11
CA LYS A 85 -1.60 -7.04 40.11
C LYS A 85 -0.88 -8.16 40.88
N HIS A 86 -1.62 -9.17 41.33
CA HIS A 86 -1.07 -10.32 42.07
C HIS A 86 -0.04 -11.09 41.23
N TYR A 87 -0.35 -11.43 39.97
CA TYR A 87 0.60 -12.10 39.09
C TYR A 87 1.85 -11.28 38.78
N PHE A 88 1.72 -9.95 38.72
CA PHE A 88 2.86 -9.06 38.56
C PHE A 88 3.81 -9.11 39.77
N HIS A 89 3.27 -9.08 41.00
CA HIS A 89 4.09 -9.22 42.21
C HIS A 89 4.72 -10.62 42.35
N ASN A 90 4.04 -11.66 41.89
CA ASN A 90 4.60 -13.03 41.81
C ASN A 90 5.63 -13.19 40.68
N LYS A 91 5.96 -12.12 39.94
CA LYS A 91 6.93 -12.10 38.84
C LYS A 91 6.60 -13.10 37.72
N LEU A 92 5.31 -13.40 37.52
CA LEU A 92 4.86 -14.26 36.43
C LEU A 92 4.93 -13.49 35.11
N LYS A 93 5.42 -14.16 34.07
CA LYS A 93 5.52 -13.58 32.72
C LYS A 93 4.20 -13.79 31.98
N PRO A 94 3.56 -12.74 31.43
CA PRO A 94 2.29 -12.88 30.71
C PRO A 94 2.40 -13.81 29.50
N SER A 95 3.56 -13.88 28.85
CA SER A 95 3.87 -14.84 27.78
C SER A 95 3.68 -16.32 28.12
N LYS A 96 3.66 -16.69 29.42
CA LYS A 96 3.42 -18.07 29.85
C LYS A 96 1.95 -18.36 30.19
N LEU A 97 1.12 -17.32 30.29
CA LEU A 97 -0.27 -17.43 30.72
C LEU A 97 -1.22 -17.41 29.51
N ALA A 98 -1.87 -18.54 29.26
CA ALA A 98 -2.67 -18.79 28.05
C ALA A 98 -3.78 -17.77 27.77
N TRP A 99 -4.36 -17.19 28.82
CA TRP A 99 -5.48 -16.25 28.73
C TRP A 99 -5.07 -14.82 28.38
N THR A 100 -3.78 -14.47 28.46
CA THR A 100 -3.32 -13.10 28.18
C THR A 100 -3.22 -12.84 26.68
N THR A 101 -3.35 -11.58 26.27
CA THR A 101 -3.16 -11.19 24.87
C THR A 101 -1.74 -11.47 24.38
N MET A 102 -0.73 -11.33 25.25
CA MET A 102 0.67 -11.59 24.89
C MET A 102 0.90 -13.05 24.48
N TYR A 103 0.37 -14.00 25.26
CA TYR A 103 0.45 -15.42 24.93
C TYR A 103 -0.23 -15.72 23.58
N ARG A 104 -1.44 -15.19 23.37
CA ARG A 104 -2.21 -15.43 22.14
C ARG A 104 -1.50 -14.90 20.89
N LYS A 105 -0.80 -13.76 21.01
CA LYS A 105 0.06 -13.21 19.94
C LYS A 105 1.25 -14.11 19.62
N GLN A 106 2.00 -14.55 20.63
CA GLN A 106 3.17 -15.43 20.43
C GLN A 106 2.79 -16.77 19.80
N HIS A 107 1.63 -17.32 20.17
CA HIS A 107 1.11 -18.59 19.65
C HIS A 107 0.24 -18.42 18.41
N LYS A 108 0.23 -17.23 17.78
CA LYS A 108 -0.50 -16.92 16.54
C LYS A 108 -2.01 -17.23 16.59
N LYS A 109 -2.62 -17.29 17.79
CA LYS A 109 -4.06 -17.55 17.97
C LYS A 109 -4.93 -16.40 17.44
N ASP A 110 -4.38 -15.19 17.39
CA ASP A 110 -5.06 -14.00 16.85
C ASP A 110 -4.87 -13.78 15.35
N ALA A 111 -3.95 -14.51 14.71
CA ALA A 111 -3.60 -14.29 13.30
C ALA A 111 -4.79 -14.55 12.36
N ALA A 112 -5.63 -15.55 12.66
CA ALA A 112 -6.82 -15.85 11.86
C ALA A 112 -7.84 -14.69 11.90
N GLN A 113 -8.05 -14.10 13.08
CA GLN A 113 -8.98 -12.98 13.27
C GLN A 113 -8.48 -11.70 12.60
N GLU A 114 -7.17 -11.44 12.67
CA GLU A 114 -6.55 -10.30 11.96
C GLU A 114 -6.61 -10.48 10.43
N ALA A 115 -6.39 -11.71 9.92
CA ALA A 115 -6.51 -12.00 8.49
C ALA A 115 -7.92 -11.74 7.96
N VAL A 116 -8.97 -12.14 8.69
CA VAL A 116 -10.36 -11.88 8.33
C VAL A 116 -10.65 -10.37 8.32
N LYS A 117 -10.20 -9.62 9.34
CA LYS A 117 -10.37 -8.16 9.40
C LYS A 117 -9.64 -7.45 8.25
N LYS A 118 -8.42 -7.88 7.92
CA LYS A 118 -7.64 -7.33 6.80
C LYS A 118 -8.34 -7.60 5.46
N ARG A 119 -8.90 -8.80 5.26
CA ARG A 119 -9.70 -9.15 4.08
C ARG A 119 -10.94 -8.26 3.97
N ARG A 120 -11.68 -8.06 5.06
CA ARG A 120 -12.88 -7.20 5.10
C ARG A 120 -12.57 -5.73 4.75
N ARG A 121 -11.43 -5.19 5.21
CA ARG A 121 -10.98 -3.83 4.86
C ARG A 121 -10.59 -3.71 3.38
N ALA A 122 -9.93 -4.72 2.81
CA ALA A 122 -9.59 -4.72 1.39
C ALA A 122 -10.83 -4.75 0.47
N THR A 123 -11.90 -5.44 0.89
CA THR A 123 -13.17 -5.50 0.15
C THR A 123 -13.97 -4.19 0.24
N LYS A 124 -13.83 -3.43 1.34
CA LYS A 124 -14.48 -2.12 1.54
C LYS A 124 -13.84 -0.97 0.73
N LYS A 125 -13.24 -1.22 -0.43
CA LYS A 125 -12.99 -0.11 -1.36
C LYS A 125 -14.35 0.31 -1.93
N PRO A 126 -14.78 1.57 -1.76
CA PRO A 126 -15.97 2.06 -2.45
C PRO A 126 -15.68 1.94 -3.95
N TYR A 127 -16.25 0.93 -4.58
CA TYR A 127 -16.36 0.91 -6.02
C TYR A 127 -17.16 2.14 -6.38
N SER A 128 -16.49 3.17 -6.89
CA SER A 128 -17.17 4.29 -7.51
C SER A 128 -18.05 3.68 -8.60
N ARG A 129 -19.37 3.66 -8.35
CA ARG A 129 -20.32 3.21 -9.36
C ARG A 129 -20.11 4.14 -10.54
N SER A 130 -19.64 3.62 -11.66
CA SER A 130 -19.45 4.32 -12.94
C SER A 130 -20.74 4.99 -13.48
N ILE A 131 -21.84 4.84 -12.74
CA ILE A 131 -23.19 5.30 -13.02
C ILE A 131 -23.43 6.73 -12.50
N VAL A 132 -22.70 7.22 -11.49
CA VAL A 132 -23.04 8.47 -10.75
C VAL A 132 -22.74 9.77 -11.54
N GLY A 133 -22.34 9.69 -12.81
CA GLY A 133 -22.14 10.86 -13.67
C GLY A 133 -22.38 10.61 -15.16
N ALA A 134 -23.00 9.50 -15.54
CA ALA A 134 -23.33 9.21 -16.93
C ALA A 134 -24.71 9.78 -17.28
N THR A 135 -24.82 10.51 -18.38
CA THR A 135 -26.11 10.99 -18.89
C THR A 135 -27.03 9.82 -19.23
N LEU A 136 -28.35 10.01 -19.11
CA LEU A 136 -29.37 8.97 -19.35
C LEU A 136 -29.19 8.23 -20.69
N GLU A 137 -28.76 8.96 -21.72
CA GLU A 137 -28.52 8.42 -23.06
C GLU A 137 -27.36 7.43 -23.10
N VAL A 138 -26.27 7.68 -22.36
CA VAL A 138 -25.12 6.78 -22.28
C VAL A 138 -25.49 5.50 -21.54
N ILE A 139 -26.36 5.61 -20.54
CA ILE A 139 -26.87 4.45 -19.78
C ILE A 139 -27.77 3.59 -20.67
N GLN A 140 -28.67 4.20 -21.45
CA GLN A 140 -29.55 3.48 -22.37
C GLN A 140 -28.77 2.79 -23.49
N LYS A 141 -27.79 3.48 -24.10
CA LYS A 141 -26.92 2.88 -25.14
C LYS A 141 -26.14 1.68 -24.61
N LYS A 142 -25.57 1.77 -23.40
CA LYS A 142 -24.89 0.64 -22.73
C LYS A 142 -25.83 -0.51 -22.33
N ARG A 143 -27.11 -0.24 -22.10
CA ARG A 143 -28.12 -1.28 -21.83
C ARG A 143 -28.67 -1.94 -23.09
N ALA A 144 -28.76 -1.19 -24.19
CA ALA A 144 -29.25 -1.65 -25.48
C ALA A 144 -28.19 -2.41 -26.29
N GLU A 145 -26.91 -2.32 -25.91
CA GLU A 145 -25.84 -3.07 -26.56
C GLU A 145 -26.01 -4.58 -26.36
N LYS A 146 -26.01 -5.33 -27.47
CA LYS A 146 -26.14 -6.79 -27.46
C LYS A 146 -24.96 -7.42 -26.72
N PRO A 147 -25.19 -8.48 -25.93
CA PRO A 147 -24.15 -9.10 -25.10
C PRO A 147 -22.95 -9.59 -25.92
N GLU A 148 -23.16 -10.04 -27.15
CA GLU A 148 -22.11 -10.50 -28.07
C GLU A 148 -21.12 -9.39 -28.46
N VAL A 149 -21.63 -8.17 -28.72
CA VAL A 149 -20.79 -7.01 -29.06
C VAL A 149 -19.98 -6.57 -27.85
N ARG A 150 -20.59 -6.65 -26.66
CA ARG A 150 -19.93 -6.32 -25.39
C ARG A 150 -18.81 -7.29 -25.06
N ASP A 151 -19.02 -8.58 -25.29
CA ASP A 151 -18.02 -9.60 -25.02
C ASP A 151 -16.90 -9.60 -26.07
N ALA A 152 -17.22 -9.36 -27.35
CA ALA A 152 -16.21 -9.10 -28.39
C ALA A 152 -15.33 -7.87 -28.09
N ALA A 153 -15.93 -6.77 -27.62
CA ALA A 153 -15.19 -5.56 -27.22
C ALA A 153 -14.28 -5.81 -26.01
N ARG A 154 -14.71 -6.65 -25.06
CA ARG A 154 -13.88 -7.07 -23.91
C ARG A 154 -12.71 -7.94 -24.35
N GLU A 155 -12.94 -8.89 -25.25
CA GLU A 155 -11.90 -9.76 -25.75
C GLU A 155 -10.86 -9.00 -26.58
N ALA A 156 -11.29 -8.06 -27.43
CA ALA A 156 -10.40 -7.16 -28.16
C ALA A 156 -9.55 -6.31 -27.20
N ALA A 157 -10.17 -5.69 -26.20
CA ALA A 157 -9.44 -4.91 -25.19
C ALA A 157 -8.44 -5.76 -24.39
N LEU A 158 -8.79 -7.01 -24.05
CA LEU A 158 -7.87 -7.94 -23.37
C LEU A 158 -6.71 -8.38 -24.27
N ARG A 159 -6.91 -8.50 -25.58
CA ARG A 159 -5.85 -8.78 -26.55
C ARG A 159 -4.88 -7.61 -26.65
N ASP A 160 -5.39 -6.39 -26.78
CA ASP A 160 -4.57 -5.17 -26.84
C ASP A 160 -3.73 -4.97 -25.57
N ILE A 161 -4.32 -5.20 -24.39
CA ILE A 161 -3.60 -5.13 -23.12
C ILE A 161 -2.49 -6.20 -23.06
N LYS A 162 -2.77 -7.44 -23.48
CA LYS A 162 -1.77 -8.52 -23.52
C LYS A 162 -0.63 -8.18 -24.49
N GLU A 163 -0.93 -7.57 -25.63
CA GLU A 163 0.09 -7.15 -26.60
C GLU A 163 0.95 -5.98 -26.09
N ARG A 164 0.36 -4.99 -25.43
CA ARG A 164 1.11 -3.90 -24.77
C ARG A 164 2.01 -4.44 -23.65
N ILE A 165 1.55 -5.43 -22.89
CA ILE A 165 2.35 -6.08 -21.85
C ILE A 165 3.52 -6.88 -22.45
N LYS A 166 3.31 -7.56 -23.59
CA LYS A 166 4.39 -8.27 -24.30
C LYS A 166 5.44 -7.30 -24.82
N LYS A 167 5.02 -6.27 -25.57
CA LYS A 167 5.91 -5.22 -26.11
C LYS A 167 6.76 -4.54 -25.01
N THR A 168 6.14 -4.16 -23.89
CA THR A 168 6.88 -3.56 -22.76
C THR A 168 7.78 -4.54 -22.00
N LYS A 169 7.48 -5.85 -21.99
CA LYS A 169 8.38 -6.87 -21.44
C LYS A 169 9.60 -7.09 -22.33
N ASP A 170 9.43 -7.06 -23.64
CA ASP A 170 10.51 -7.27 -24.60
C ASP A 170 11.45 -6.05 -24.66
N GLU A 171 10.92 -4.83 -24.58
CA GLU A 171 11.71 -3.60 -24.41
C GLU A 171 12.52 -3.59 -23.10
N LYS A 172 11.94 -4.09 -22.00
CA LYS A 172 12.64 -4.22 -20.72
C LYS A 172 13.74 -5.28 -20.75
N LYS A 173 13.55 -6.37 -21.49
CA LYS A 173 14.59 -7.39 -21.70
C LYS A 173 15.73 -6.86 -22.59
N ALA A 174 15.43 -6.11 -23.64
CA ALA A 174 16.42 -5.48 -24.50
C ALA A 174 17.27 -4.44 -23.74
N LYS A 175 16.64 -3.59 -22.91
CA LYS A 175 17.36 -2.63 -22.06
C LYS A 175 18.21 -3.31 -20.97
N LYS A 176 17.77 -4.46 -20.44
CA LYS A 176 18.55 -5.24 -19.47
C LYS A 176 19.76 -5.94 -20.13
N ALA A 177 19.64 -6.35 -21.38
CA ALA A 177 20.75 -6.90 -22.17
C ALA A 177 21.77 -5.82 -22.56
N GLU A 178 21.33 -4.61 -22.90
CA GLU A 178 22.25 -3.47 -23.17
C GLU A 178 23.00 -3.01 -21.91
N PHE A 179 22.35 -3.03 -20.74
CA PHE A 179 23.02 -2.68 -19.48
C PHE A 179 24.07 -3.72 -19.06
N ALA A 180 23.81 -5.01 -19.33
CA ALA A 180 24.75 -6.10 -19.08
C ALA A 180 25.98 -6.05 -20.01
N SER A 181 25.80 -5.66 -21.28
CA SER A 181 26.93 -5.51 -22.22
C SER A 181 27.76 -4.25 -21.97
N LYS A 182 27.18 -3.19 -21.40
CA LYS A 182 27.94 -2.01 -20.91
C LYS A 182 28.78 -2.30 -19.67
N GLN A 183 28.34 -3.18 -18.76
CA GLN A 183 29.14 -3.58 -17.59
C GLN A 183 30.37 -4.44 -17.96
N GLN A 184 30.31 -5.22 -19.05
CA GLN A 184 31.47 -5.99 -19.53
C GLN A 184 32.57 -5.14 -20.18
N LYS A 185 32.25 -3.94 -20.68
CA LYS A 185 33.24 -3.02 -21.27
C LYS A 185 34.07 -2.23 -20.26
N ILE A 186 33.69 -2.20 -18.98
CA ILE A 186 34.43 -1.45 -17.93
C ILE A 186 35.54 -2.31 -17.29
N GLN A 187 35.47 -3.64 -17.34
CA GLN A 187 36.49 -4.53 -16.77
C GLN A 187 37.69 -4.82 -17.70
N ALA A 188 37.75 -4.22 -18.89
CA ALA A 188 38.81 -4.48 -19.88
C ALA A 188 39.91 -3.39 -20.00
N LYS A 189 39.96 -2.41 -19.09
CA LYS A 189 41.02 -1.37 -19.09
C LYS A 189 41.55 -1.05 -17.69
N ILE A 190 42.31 -1.97 -17.07
CA ILE A 190 43.35 -1.65 -16.09
C ILE A 190 44.51 -2.66 -16.25
N PRO A 191 45.74 -2.23 -16.61
CA PRO A 191 46.91 -3.12 -16.65
C PRO A 191 47.44 -3.42 -15.24
N LYS A 192 47.90 -4.66 -15.10
CA LYS A 192 48.42 -5.34 -13.91
C LYS A 192 49.86 -4.91 -13.62
N ALA A 193 50.16 -4.50 -12.38
CA ALA A 193 51.53 -4.42 -11.86
C ALA A 193 51.63 -4.88 -10.40
N ALA A 194 52.53 -5.86 -10.22
CA ALA A 194 53.32 -6.26 -9.04
C ALA A 194 52.64 -6.70 -7.72
N ALA A 195 53.14 -7.85 -7.25
CA ALA A 195 52.78 -8.62 -6.07
C ALA A 195 53.31 -8.05 -4.74
N LYS A 196 52.74 -8.50 -3.61
CA LYS A 196 53.42 -9.32 -2.58
C LYS A 196 52.53 -9.57 -1.35
N GLY A 197 52.60 -10.79 -0.80
CA GLY A 197 52.40 -11.09 0.62
C GLY A 197 51.09 -11.79 1.03
N GLY A 198 51.14 -13.11 1.24
CA GLY A 198 50.19 -13.86 2.09
C GLY A 198 50.49 -13.67 3.60
N PRO A 199 49.76 -14.31 4.54
CA PRO A 199 49.44 -15.73 4.49
C PRO A 199 47.99 -16.13 4.83
N LYS A 200 47.75 -17.41 4.60
CA LYS A 200 46.50 -18.19 4.59
C LYS A 200 46.21 -18.81 5.95
N LEU A 201 45.00 -18.61 6.48
CA LEU A 201 44.30 -19.48 7.45
C LEU A 201 42.79 -19.36 7.13
N GLY A 202 42.16 -20.36 6.50
CA GLY A 202 41.32 -21.38 7.16
C GLY A 202 39.91 -20.81 7.41
N GLY A 203 38.81 -21.22 6.81
CA GLY A 203 38.35 -22.56 6.43
C GLY A 203 37.04 -22.82 7.20
N GLY A 204 35.90 -22.90 6.49
CA GLY A 204 34.60 -23.35 7.01
C GLY A 204 33.50 -22.27 6.91
N GLY A 205 32.38 -22.45 6.22
CA GLY A 205 31.68 -23.67 5.82
C GLY A 205 30.24 -23.63 6.34
N GLY A 206 29.45 -22.63 5.91
CA GLY A 206 28.06 -22.45 6.33
C GLY A 206 27.06 -23.08 5.35
N LYS A 207 26.82 -24.38 5.51
CA LYS A 207 25.59 -25.06 5.09
C LYS A 207 25.27 -26.15 6.10
N ARG A 208 24.32 -25.86 6.99
CA ARG A 208 23.20 -26.68 7.45
C ARG A 208 22.38 -25.88 8.45
#